data_AF-A0A455TX66-F1
#
_entry.id   AF-A0A455TX66-F1
#
_cell.length_a   1.000
_cell.length_b   1.000
_cell.length_c   1.000
_cell.angle_alpha   90.00
_cell.angle_beta   90.00
_cell.angle_gamma   90.00
#
_symmetry.space_group_name_H-M   'P 1'
#
loop_
_entity.id
_entity.type
_entity.pdbx_description
1 polymer ?
#
loop_
_entity_poly.entity_id
_entity_poly.type
_entity_poly.pdbx_seq_one_letter_code
_entity_poly.pdbx_strand_id
1 'polypeptide(L)' 'MCKILNISRQTYYYQAKPIENESDLEEIVQEEFIRNRKAYGTRKLKKCLAKRGLQLSRRRIGRIMKRRGLTSTYIDRSF' A
#
# COMPACT_ATOMS: atom_id res chain seq x y z
N MET A 1 17.40 -17.99 -30.74
CA MET A 1 16.55 -18.80 -29.84
C MET A 1 15.06 -18.52 -30.05
N CYS A 2 14.44 -17.46 -29.49
CA CYS A 2 12.98 -17.22 -29.61
C CYS A 2 12.45 -17.11 -31.07
N LYS A 3 13.17 -16.42 -31.96
CA LYS A 3 12.82 -16.32 -33.40
C LYS A 3 12.91 -17.65 -34.15
N ILE A 4 13.83 -18.52 -33.73
CA ILE A 4 14.07 -19.84 -34.34
C ILE A 4 12.98 -20.81 -33.88
N LEU A 5 12.56 -20.70 -32.61
CA LEU A 5 11.54 -21.54 -31.98
C LEU A 5 10.10 -21.02 -32.23
N ASN A 6 9.93 -19.95 -33.02
CA ASN A 6 8.66 -19.29 -33.32
C ASN A 6 7.81 -18.91 -32.08
N ILE A 7 8.48 -18.47 -31.00
CA ILE A 7 7.84 -18.07 -29.74
C ILE A 7 7.98 -16.55 -29.54
N SER A 8 6.96 -15.91 -28.97
CA SER A 8 7.05 -14.50 -28.56
C SER A 8 8.13 -14.31 -27.49
N ARG A 9 9.01 -13.32 -27.70
CA ARG A 9 10.03 -12.93 -26.69
C ARG A 9 9.39 -12.52 -25.37
N GLN A 10 8.20 -11.92 -25.41
CA GLN A 10 7.51 -11.47 -24.21
C GLN A 10 7.18 -12.66 -23.30
N THR A 11 6.67 -13.74 -23.88
CA THR A 11 6.35 -14.97 -23.14
C THR A 11 7.61 -15.64 -22.62
N TYR A 12 8.67 -15.69 -23.43
CA TYR A 12 9.93 -16.36 -23.06
C TYR A 12 10.63 -15.70 -21.86
N TYR A 13 10.65 -14.36 -21.79
CA TYR A 13 11.29 -13.63 -20.69
C TYR A 13 10.37 -13.31 -19.53
N TYR A 14 9.07 -13.58 -19.66
CA TYR A 14 8.13 -13.35 -18.58
C TYR A 14 8.36 -14.37 -17.46
N GLN A 15 8.61 -13.87 -16.26
CA GLN A 15 8.54 -14.64 -15.02
C GLN A 15 7.44 -14.03 -14.17
N ALA A 16 6.46 -14.86 -13.80
CA ALA A 16 5.41 -14.45 -12.88
C ALA A 16 6.06 -14.07 -11.54
N LYS A 17 5.89 -12.81 -11.13
CA LYS A 17 6.28 -12.40 -9.79
C LYS A 17 5.19 -12.84 -8.81
N PRO A 18 5.57 -13.40 -7.65
CA PRO A 18 4.59 -13.72 -6.62
C PRO A 18 3.89 -12.43 -6.18
N ILE A 19 2.57 -12.51 -6.01
CA ILE A 19 1.79 -11.44 -5.42
C ILE A 19 2.06 -11.50 -3.91
N GLU A 20 2.74 -10.51 -3.36
CA GLU A 20 2.88 -10.41 -1.92
C GLU A 20 1.50 -10.12 -1.30
N ASN A 21 1.12 -10.93 -0.31
CA ASN A 21 -0.09 -10.67 0.47
C ASN A 21 0.12 -9.37 1.27
N GLU A 22 -0.46 -8.28 0.78
CA GLU A 22 -0.41 -6.96 1.46
C GLU A 22 -1.36 -6.88 2.68
N SER A 23 -2.10 -7.94 3.01
CA SER A 23 -3.09 -7.99 4.08
C SER A 23 -2.54 -7.49 5.42
N ASP A 24 -1.38 -7.99 5.80
CA ASP A 24 -0.78 -7.73 7.12
C ASP A 24 -0.35 -6.26 7.24
N LEU A 25 0.13 -5.68 6.14
CA LEU A 25 0.48 -4.26 6.07
C LEU A 25 -0.76 -3.36 6.17
N GLU A 26 -1.88 -3.79 5.60
CA GLU A 26 -3.13 -3.04 5.68
C GLU A 26 -3.68 -3.01 7.11
N GLU A 27 -3.62 -4.14 7.81
CA GLU A 27 -4.05 -4.26 9.20
C GLU A 27 -3.24 -3.35 10.11
N ILE A 28 -1.91 -3.37 10.00
CA ILE A 28 -1.03 -2.50 10.81
C ILE A 28 -1.33 -1.02 10.56
N VAL A 29 -1.58 -0.63 9.31
CA VAL A 29 -1.93 0.76 8.97
C VAL A 29 -3.30 1.14 9.54
N GLN A 30 -4.26 0.23 9.51
CA GLN A 30 -5.60 0.43 10.07
C GLN A 30 -5.57 0.56 11.59
N GLU A 31 -4.82 -0.30 12.27
CA GLU A 31 -4.61 -0.23 13.72
C GLU A 31 -3.98 1.10 14.14
N GLU A 32 -2.91 1.53 13.46
CA GLU A 32 -2.27 2.81 13.73
C GLU A 32 -3.19 4.01 13.51
N PHE A 33 -4.05 3.92 12.50
CA PHE A 33 -5.04 4.94 12.21
C PHE A 33 -6.10 5.03 13.32
N ILE A 34 -6.59 3.89 13.81
CA ILE A 34 -7.54 3.81 14.93
C ILE A 34 -6.89 4.26 16.23
N ARG A 35 -5.65 3.83 16.51
CA ARG A 35 -4.86 4.25 17.69
C ARG A 35 -4.73 5.77 17.76
N ASN A 36 -4.70 6.43 16.61
CA ASN A 36 -4.67 7.89 16.52
C ASN A 36 -6.04 8.57 16.47
N ARG A 37 -7.12 7.90 16.87
CA ARG A 37 -8.48 8.45 16.83
C ARG A 37 -8.86 8.99 15.44
N LYS A 38 -8.39 8.33 14.37
CA LYS A 38 -8.67 8.71 12.97
C LYS A 38 -8.18 10.13 12.59
N ALA A 39 -7.31 10.75 13.38
CA ALA A 39 -6.83 12.12 13.17
C ALA A 39 -5.69 12.22 12.13
N TYR A 40 -4.97 11.13 11.87
CA TYR A 40 -3.75 11.17 11.08
C TYR A 40 -3.98 10.78 9.63
N GLY A 41 -3.67 11.71 8.72
CA GLY A 41 -3.53 11.41 7.30
C GLY A 41 -2.18 10.78 6.93
N THR A 42 -1.99 10.53 5.63
CA THR A 42 -0.82 9.82 5.05
C THR A 42 0.55 10.37 5.48
N ARG A 43 0.68 11.69 5.70
CA ARG A 43 1.94 12.33 6.10
C ARG A 43 2.35 11.99 7.54
N LYS A 44 1.38 11.99 8.46
CA LYS A 44 1.63 11.67 9.88
C LYS A 44 1.74 10.17 10.10
N LEU A 45 0.89 9.37 9.44
CA LEU A 45 0.99 7.90 9.46
C LEU A 45 2.36 7.41 8.99
N LYS A 46 2.93 7.98 7.92
CA LYS A 46 4.30 7.63 7.49
C LYS A 46 5.33 7.77 8.62
N LYS A 47 5.26 8.86 9.39
CA LYS A 47 6.19 9.10 10.51
C LYS A 47 5.98 8.08 11.64
N CYS A 48 4.73 7.75 11.98
CA CYS A 48 4.43 6.74 13.00
C CYS A 48 4.90 5.34 12.58
N LEU A 49 4.60 4.94 11.34
CA LEU A 49 5.02 3.65 10.79
C LEU A 49 6.55 3.55 10.73
N ALA A 50 7.24 4.62 10.34
CA ALA A 50 8.70 4.65 10.35
C ALA A 50 9.29 4.47 11.76
N LYS A 51 8.66 5.03 12.81
CA LYS A 51 9.07 4.80 14.20
C LYS A 51 8.90 3.35 14.66
N ARG A 52 7.95 2.62 14.06
CA ARG A 52 7.74 1.18 14.28
C ARG A 52 8.62 0.28 13.37
N GLY A 53 9.54 0.87 12.60
CA GLY A 53 10.42 0.14 11.67
C GLY A 53 9.82 -0.13 10.29
N LEU A 54 8.58 0.31 10.01
CA LEU A 54 7.90 0.11 8.74
C LEU A 54 8.16 1.26 7.78
N GLN A 55 9.00 1.02 6.77
CA GLN A 55 9.28 2.01 5.74
C GLN A 55 8.27 1.94 4.59
N LEU A 56 7.16 2.67 4.76
CA LEU A 56 6.11 2.80 3.73
C LEU A 56 6.13 4.19 3.06
N SER A 57 5.90 4.21 1.75
CA SER A 57 5.76 5.46 1.00
C SER A 57 4.40 6.11 1.25
N ARG A 58 4.32 7.45 1.15
CA ARG A 58 3.04 8.18 1.28
C ARG A 58 2.00 7.70 0.26
N ARG A 59 2.44 7.34 -0.97
CA ARG A 59 1.58 6.80 -2.03
C ARG A 59 1.02 5.43 -1.65
N ARG A 60 1.85 4.53 -1.09
CA ARG A 60 1.41 3.19 -0.67
C ARG A 60 0.39 3.28 0.47
N ILE A 61 0.67 4.10 1.49
CA ILE A 61 -0.27 4.38 2.59
C ILE A 61 -1.59 4.97 2.05
N GLY A 62 -1.52 5.90 1.09
CA GLY A 62 -2.72 6.48 0.47
C GLY A 62 -3.57 5.44 -0.28
N ARG A 63 -2.96 4.47 -0.97
CA ARG A 63 -3.70 3.37 -1.61
C ARG A 63 -4.37 2.47 -0.58
N ILE A 64 -3.66 2.12 0.49
CA ILE A 64 -4.19 1.32 1.61
C ILE A 64 -5.38 2.04 2.25
N MET A 65 -5.23 3.32 2.59
CA MET A 65 -6.32 4.13 3.13
C MET A 65 -7.53 4.19 2.20
N LYS A 66 -7.32 4.34 0.88
CA LYS A 66 -8.42 4.35 -0.11
C LYS A 66 -9.10 2.98 -0.21
N ARG A 67 -8.34 1.89 -0.23
CA ARG A 67 -8.85 0.51 -0.30
C ARG A 67 -9.70 0.15 0.92
N ARG A 68 -9.31 0.66 2.10
CA ARG A 68 -9.98 0.43 3.40
C ARG A 68 -10.99 1.53 3.79
N GLY A 69 -11.21 2.55 2.95
CA GLY A 69 -12.13 3.66 3.25
C GLY A 69 -11.72 4.54 4.44
N LEU A 70 -10.42 4.62 4.77
CA LEU A 70 -9.91 5.40 5.89
C LEU A 70 -9.80 6.89 5.51
N THR A 71 -10.67 7.72 6.09
CA THR A 71 -10.64 9.18 5.93
C THR A 71 -10.30 9.87 7.25
N SER A 72 -9.34 10.78 7.20
CA SER A 72 -8.97 11.58 8.38
C SER A 72 -10.14 12.47 8.79
N THR A 73 -10.44 12.55 10.08
CA THR A 73 -11.52 13.38 10.64
C THR A 73 -11.43 14.85 10.21
N TYR A 74 -10.23 15.44 10.17
CA TYR A 74 -10.03 16.82 9.69
C TYR A 74 -10.30 17.07 8.21
N ILE A 75 -10.31 16.03 7.37
CA ILE A 75 -10.56 16.13 5.93
C ILE A 75 -12.01 15.77 5.61
N ASP A 76 -12.68 15.07 6.53
CA ASP A 76 -14.09 14.73 6.37
C ASP A 76 -14.91 16.02 6.26
N ARG A 77 -15.56 16.19 5.10
CA ARG A 77 -16.38 17.37 4.78
C ARG A 77 -17.85 17.13 5.09
N SER A 78 -18.18 16.07 5.83
CA SER A 78 -19.53 15.80 6.31
C SER A 78 -19.88 16.77 7.44
N PHE A 79 -20.10 18.02 7.07
CA PHE A 79 -20.84 19.04 7.82
C PHE A 79 -21.97 19.55 6.95
#